data_AF-A0A269PG04-F1
#
_entry.id   AF-A0A269PG04-F1
#
_cell.length_a   1.000
_cell.length_b   1.000
_cell.length_c   1.000
_cell.angle_alpha   90.00
_cell.angle_beta   90.00
_cell.angle_gamma   90.00
#
_symmetry.space_group_name_H-M   'P 1'
#
loop_
_entity.id
_entity.type
_entity.pdbx_description
1 polymer ?
#
loop_
_entity_poly.entity_id
_entity_poly.type
_entity_poly.pdbx_seq_one_letter_code
_entity_poly.pdbx_strand_id
1 'polypeptide(L)'
;MYRTGHGRNRNPVLLTAPVHTVADVAGAISVAVFGPERPAPRNLDGLADLLREARPARVVACDWHLSADETRKVAAVFRDNRVELVR
;
A
#
# COMPACT_ATOMS: atom_id res chain seq x y z
N MET A 1 -16.39 -10.32 -15.63
CA MET A 1 -15.10 -10.95 -15.32
C MET A 1 -13.99 -10.00 -15.74
N TYR A 2 -13.46 -9.19 -14.83
CA TYR A 2 -12.34 -8.29 -15.16
C TYR A 2 -11.03 -9.08 -15.04
N ARG A 3 -10.44 -9.41 -16.20
CA ARG A 3 -9.08 -9.94 -16.29
C ARG A 3 -8.11 -8.77 -16.19
N THR A 4 -7.58 -8.49 -15.01
CA THR A 4 -6.44 -7.58 -14.85
C THR A 4 -5.15 -8.33 -15.14
N GLY A 5 -4.75 -8.32 -16.41
CA GLY A 5 -3.40 -8.70 -16.81
C GLY A 5 -2.39 -7.81 -16.08
N HIS A 6 -1.62 -8.39 -15.16
CA HIS A 6 -0.47 -7.75 -14.52
C HIS A 6 0.66 -7.59 -15.56
N GLY A 7 0.52 -6.57 -16.41
CA GLY A 7 1.62 -6.05 -17.22
C GLY A 7 2.73 -5.60 -16.29
N ARG A 8 3.94 -6.10 -16.52
CA ARG A 8 5.18 -5.78 -15.81
C ARG A 8 5.65 -4.33 -16.04
N ASN A 9 4.79 -3.36 -15.78
CA ASN A 9 5.13 -1.95 -15.78
C ASN A 9 4.47 -1.27 -14.57
N ARG A 10 5.01 -1.56 -13.38
CA ARG A 10 4.94 -0.70 -12.18
C ARG A 10 3.54 -0.08 -11.95
N ASN A 11 2.50 -0.90 -11.94
CA ASN A 11 1.12 -0.45 -11.83
C ASN A 11 0.91 0.37 -10.54
N PRO A 12 0.23 1.52 -10.62
CA PRO A 12 -0.17 2.27 -9.43
C PRO A 12 -1.23 1.46 -8.66
N VAL A 13 -1.05 1.33 -7.35
CA VAL A 13 -2.03 0.71 -6.46
C VAL A 13 -3.03 1.78 -6.03
N LEU A 14 -4.32 1.54 -6.24
CA LEU A 14 -5.39 2.45 -5.82
C LEU A 14 -6.06 1.87 -4.57
N LEU A 15 -6.02 2.62 -3.46
CA LEU A 15 -6.74 2.32 -2.23
C LEU A 15 -8.05 3.10 -2.26
N THR A 16 -9.14 2.41 -2.55
CA THR A 16 -10.50 2.97 -2.58
C THR A 16 -11.26 2.79 -1.27
N ALA A 17 -10.70 2.00 -0.34
CA ALA A 17 -11.26 1.79 0.99
C ALA A 17 -10.69 2.83 1.97
N PRO A 18 -11.46 3.21 3.01
CA PRO A 18 -11.02 4.15 4.03
C PRO A 18 -9.80 3.61 4.79
N VAL A 19 -8.75 4.42 4.87
CA VAL A 19 -7.50 4.07 5.54
C VAL A 19 -7.48 4.68 6.94
N HIS A 20 -7.80 3.88 7.96
CA HIS A 20 -7.76 4.30 9.35
C HIS A 20 -6.46 3.92 10.05
N THR A 21 -5.81 2.86 9.59
CA THR A 21 -4.62 2.28 10.22
C THR A 21 -3.55 1.89 9.21
N VAL A 22 -2.32 1.65 9.68
CA VAL A 22 -1.23 1.11 8.86
C VAL A 22 -1.59 -0.26 8.28
N ALA A 23 -2.35 -1.05 9.04
CA ALA A 23 -2.84 -2.36 8.60
C ALA A 23 -3.79 -2.26 7.41
N ASP A 24 -4.60 -1.19 7.32
CA ASP A 24 -5.47 -0.96 6.16
C ASP A 24 -4.66 -0.68 4.90
N VAL A 25 -3.59 0.12 5.01
CA VAL A 25 -2.67 0.39 3.89
C VAL A 25 -2.00 -0.90 3.42
N ALA A 26 -1.40 -1.64 4.36
CA ALA A 26 -0.74 -2.90 4.05
C ALA A 26 -1.71 -3.95 3.51
N GLY A 27 -2.92 -4.00 4.07
CA GLY A 27 -4.04 -4.83 3.63
C GLY A 27 -4.39 -4.59 2.17
N ALA A 28 -4.73 -3.35 1.85
CA ALA A 28 -5.14 -3.00 0.51
C ALA A 28 -4.00 -3.17 -0.53
N ILE A 29 -2.75 -2.90 -0.17
CA ILE A 29 -1.59 -3.19 -1.05
C ILE A 29 -1.42 -4.71 -1.24
N SER A 30 -1.48 -5.48 -0.15
CA SER A 30 -1.33 -6.95 -0.22
C SER A 30 -2.41 -7.58 -1.09
N VAL A 31 -3.66 -7.15 -0.92
CA VAL A 31 -4.80 -7.61 -1.73
C VAL A 31 -4.61 -7.23 -3.19
N ALA A 32 -4.17 -5.99 -3.48
CA ALA A 32 -3.98 -5.52 -4.85
C ALA A 32 -2.86 -6.26 -5.60
N VAL A 33 -1.79 -6.65 -4.90
CA VAL A 33 -0.58 -7.24 -5.51
C VAL A 33 -0.58 -8.77 -5.46
N PHE A 34 -0.94 -9.35 -4.32
CA PHE A 34 -0.87 -10.79 -4.07
C PHE A 34 -2.24 -11.48 -4.04
N GLY A 35 -3.33 -10.71 -3.98
CA GLY A 35 -4.69 -11.25 -3.84
C GLY A 35 -5.16 -11.37 -2.39
N PRO A 36 -6.45 -11.69 -2.17
CA PRO A 36 -7.10 -11.63 -0.86
C PRO A 36 -6.71 -12.75 0.12
N GLU A 37 -6.04 -13.80 -0.36
CA GLU A 37 -5.70 -14.97 0.45
C GLU A 37 -4.44 -14.76 1.31
N ARG A 38 -3.65 -13.71 1.04
CA ARG A 38 -2.43 -13.43 1.78
C ARG A 38 -2.71 -12.55 3.01
N PRO A 39 -2.35 -12.98 4.23
CA PRO A 39 -2.48 -12.15 5.41
C PRO A 39 -1.58 -10.93 5.31
N ALA A 40 -2.15 -9.75 5.57
CA ALA A 40 -1.44 -8.50 5.48
C ALA A 40 -0.73 -8.13 6.80
N PRO A 41 0.45 -7.50 6.72
CA PRO A 41 1.15 -7.04 7.91
C PRO A 41 0.39 -5.92 8.61
N ARG A 42 0.48 -5.89 9.95
CA ARG A 42 -0.20 -4.88 10.79
C ARG A 42 0.74 -3.79 11.34
N ASN A 43 2.04 -3.91 11.06
CA ASN A 43 3.10 -3.06 11.59
C ASN A 43 3.85 -2.34 10.46
N LEU A 44 4.56 -1.26 10.80
CA LEU A 44 5.36 -0.47 9.84
C LEU A 44 6.48 -1.28 9.19
N ASP A 45 7.17 -2.15 9.94
CA ASP A 45 8.23 -3.00 9.37
C ASP A 45 7.66 -3.98 8.34
N GLY A 46 6.53 -4.61 8.66
CA GLY A 46 5.86 -5.50 7.71
C GLY A 46 5.34 -4.76 6.48
N LEU A 47 4.89 -3.51 6.62
CA LEU A 47 4.57 -2.66 5.48
C LEU A 47 5.83 -2.38 4.62
N ALA A 48 6.98 -2.12 5.24
CA ALA A 48 8.24 -1.93 4.51
C ALA A 48 8.63 -3.18 3.72
N ASP A 49 8.57 -4.36 4.34
CA ASP A 49 8.83 -5.64 3.65
C ASP A 49 7.87 -5.87 2.49
N LEU A 50 6.57 -5.58 2.70
CA LEU A 50 5.56 -5.69 1.66
C LEU A 50 5.88 -4.76 0.47
N LEU A 51 6.27 -3.51 0.73
CA LEU A 51 6.66 -2.58 -0.34
C LEU A 51 7.92 -3.04 -1.07
N ARG A 52 8.89 -3.66 -0.38
CA ARG A 52 10.10 -4.22 -1.01
C ARG A 52 9.85 -5.43 -1.89
N GLU A 53 8.88 -6.26 -1.50
CA GLU A 53 8.46 -7.43 -2.24
C GLU A 53 7.59 -7.04 -3.45
N ALA A 54 6.56 -6.21 -3.22
CA ALA A 54 5.61 -5.78 -4.24
C ALA A 54 6.18 -4.76 -5.24
N ARG A 55 7.12 -3.92 -4.79
CA ARG A 55 7.74 -2.82 -5.55
C ARG A 55 6.75 -1.97 -6.38
N PRO A 56 5.64 -1.49 -5.78
CA PRO A 56 4.72 -0.60 -6.49
C PRO A 56 5.43 0.70 -6.86
N ALA A 57 5.10 1.29 -8.00
CA ALA A 57 5.64 2.62 -8.35
C ALA A 57 5.02 3.73 -7.51
N ARG A 58 3.70 3.61 -7.32
CA ARG A 58 2.86 4.63 -6.75
C ARG A 58 1.70 3.95 -6.03
N VAL A 59 1.31 4.51 -4.90
CA VAL A 59 0.10 4.15 -4.17
C VAL A 59 -0.74 5.40 -4.02
N VAL A 60 -1.98 5.33 -4.46
CA VAL A 60 -2.94 6.43 -4.40
C VAL A 60 -4.03 6.02 -3.41
N ALA A 61 -4.11 6.73 -2.28
CA ALA A 61 -5.18 6.56 -1.30
C ALA A 61 -6.24 7.63 -1.55
N CYS A 62 -7.48 7.23 -1.80
CA CYS A 62 -8.57 8.18 -2.00
C CYS A 62 -9.15 8.71 -0.68
N ASP A 63 -9.02 7.94 0.41
CA ASP A 63 -9.75 8.20 1.65
C ASP A 63 -8.82 7.95 2.85
N TRP A 64 -8.08 9.00 3.25
CA TRP A 64 -6.99 8.93 4.22
C TRP A 64 -7.39 9.51 5.58
N HIS A 65 -7.55 8.63 6.58
CA HIS A 65 -8.01 8.99 7.93
C HIS A 65 -6.95 8.82 9.04
N LEU A 66 -5.71 8.47 8.68
CA LEU A 66 -4.61 8.37 9.64
C LEU A 66 -4.30 9.74 10.26
N SER A 67 -3.97 9.75 11.55
CA SER A 67 -3.51 10.96 12.24
C SER A 67 -2.24 11.51 11.58
N ALA A 68 -1.94 12.80 11.80
CA ALA A 68 -0.76 13.42 11.20
C ALA A 68 0.56 12.73 11.63
N ASP A 69 0.64 12.22 12.86
CA ASP A 69 1.82 11.51 13.37
C ASP A 69 2.02 10.16 12.66
N GLU A 70 0.96 9.34 12.61
CA GLU A 70 1.00 8.05 11.91
C GLU A 70 1.25 8.23 10.41
N THR A 71 0.63 9.24 9.83
CA THR A 71 0.83 9.61 8.43
C THR A 71 2.30 9.93 8.13
N ARG A 72 3.02 10.60 9.03
CA ARG A 72 4.45 10.87 8.87
C ARG A 72 5.27 9.59 8.92
N LYS A 73 4.95 8.66 9.83
CA LYS A 73 5.63 7.36 9.92
C LYS A 73 5.42 6.53 8.65
N VAL A 74 4.18 6.43 8.17
CA VAL A 74 3.87 5.72 6.92
C VAL A 74 4.56 6.38 5.73
N ALA A 75 4.47 7.71 5.58
CA ALA A 75 5.14 8.42 4.50
C ALA A 75 6.67 8.24 4.53
N ALA A 76 7.28 8.14 5.72
CA ALA A 76 8.70 7.86 5.85
C ALA A 76 9.06 6.46 5.31
N VAL A 77 8.25 5.44 5.63
CA VAL A 77 8.41 4.07 5.10
C VAL A 77 8.27 4.03 3.58
N PHE A 78 7.27 4.72 3.03
CA PHE A 78 7.07 4.81 1.57
C PHE A 78 8.27 5.47 0.87
N ARG A 79 8.76 6.59 1.44
CA ARG A 79 9.93 7.30 0.91
C ARG A 79 11.20 6.45 0.95
N ASP A 80 11.44 5.73 2.05
CA ASP A 80 12.59 4.82 2.17
C ASP A 80 12.59 3.74 1.07
N ASN A 81 11.40 3.24 0.75
CA ASN A 81 11.21 2.23 -0.28
C ASN A 81 11.03 2.80 -1.70
N ARG A 82 11.24 4.12 -1.88
CA ARG A 82 11.10 4.84 -3.16
C ARG A 82 9.72 4.66 -3.82
N VAL A 83 8.67 4.54 -3.02
CA VAL A 83 7.29 4.45 -3.47
C VAL A 83 6.61 5.81 -3.29
N GLU A 84 5.95 6.30 -4.33
CA GLU A 84 5.22 7.56 -4.25
C GLU A 84 3.86 7.32 -3.56
N LEU A 85 3.62 7.99 -2.43
CA LEU A 85 2.34 7.99 -1.74
C LEU A 85 1.55 9.25 -2.11
N VAL A 86 0.44 9.07 -2.82
CA VAL A 86 -0.55 10.10 -3.12
C VAL A 86 -1.74 9.86 -2.20
N ARG A 87 -2.23 10.92 -1.56
CA ARG A 87 -3.34 10.88 -0.61
C ARG A 87 -4.17 12.15 -0.74
#